data_AF-A0A950IQQ8-F1
#
_entry.id   AF-A0A950IQQ8-F1
#
_cell.length_a   1.000
_cell.length_b   1.000
_cell.length_c   1.000
_cell.angle_alpha   90.00
_cell.angle_beta   90.00
_cell.angle_gamma   90.00
#
_symmetry.space_group_name_H-M   'P 1'
#
loop_
_entity.id
_entity.type
_entity.pdbx_description
1 polymer ?
#
loop_
_entity_poly.entity_id
_entity_poly.type
_entity_poly.pdbx_seq_one_letter_code
_entity_poly.pdbx_strand_id
1 'polypeptide(L)'
;MADRNDTDDRPDKFVAMVTATASVSLPLSEFRPRSMLVAPEHLPERSRFPAIDYHNHLDAVDPNEVLRVMDACGIERIVNITMQTGDAALRMIDKFHKAEPARFSTIAWMDWSGL
;
A
#
# COMPACT_ATOMS: atom_id res chain seq x y z
N MET A 1 37.52 -28.34 52.26
CA MET A 1 36.18 -27.92 52.69
C MET A 1 35.63 -27.06 51.57
N ALA A 2 34.49 -27.44 51.00
CA ALA A 2 34.04 -27.03 49.67
C ALA A 2 33.86 -25.51 49.49
N ASP A 3 34.34 -25.00 48.36
CA ASP A 3 34.08 -23.67 47.81
C ASP A 3 32.57 -23.46 47.68
N ARG A 4 32.06 -22.37 48.25
CA ARG A 4 30.68 -21.94 48.04
C ARG A 4 30.64 -21.24 46.70
N ASN A 5 30.09 -21.92 45.70
CA ASN A 5 29.77 -21.33 44.41
C ASN A 5 28.65 -20.29 44.63
N ASP A 6 29.03 -19.02 44.66
CA ASP A 6 28.10 -17.89 44.69
C ASP A 6 27.48 -17.76 43.29
N THR A 7 26.42 -18.54 43.05
CA THR A 7 25.61 -18.37 41.84
C THR A 7 24.82 -17.09 42.00
N ASP A 8 25.37 -16.02 41.45
CA ASP A 8 24.71 -14.75 41.27
C ASP A 8 23.35 -14.94 40.55
N ASP A 9 22.27 -14.95 41.34
CA ASP A 9 20.89 -15.19 40.90
C ASP A 9 20.28 -14.01 40.12
N ARG A 10 21.14 -13.10 39.62
CA ARG A 10 20.73 -11.96 38.80
C ARG A 10 20.44 -12.46 37.38
N PRO A 11 19.26 -12.17 36.82
CA PRO A 11 18.92 -12.59 35.47
C PRO A 11 19.94 -12.01 34.48
N ASP A 12 20.41 -12.87 33.58
CA ASP A 12 21.34 -12.49 32.51
C ASP A 12 20.81 -11.24 31.79
N LYS A 13 21.66 -10.21 31.69
CA LYS A 13 21.25 -8.90 31.16
C LYS A 13 20.81 -8.96 29.69
N PHE A 14 21.39 -9.88 28.92
CA PHE A 14 20.99 -10.11 27.54
C PHE A 14 19.61 -10.76 27.48
N VAL A 15 19.37 -11.79 28.29
CA VAL A 15 18.05 -12.44 28.41
C VAL A 15 17.01 -11.43 28.88
N ALA A 16 17.30 -10.66 29.93
CA ALA A 16 16.41 -9.63 30.45
C ALA A 16 16.07 -8.55 29.41
N MET A 17 17.00 -8.19 28.52
CA MET A 17 16.77 -7.24 27.44
C MET A 17 15.86 -7.83 26.35
N VAL A 18 16.09 -9.07 25.91
CA VAL A 18 15.35 -9.67 24.78
C VAL A 18 13.97 -10.21 25.17
N THR A 19 13.74 -10.44 26.47
CA THR A 19 12.43 -10.85 27.01
C THR A 19 11.66 -9.70 27.67
N ALA A 20 12.20 -8.47 27.64
CA ALA A 20 11.54 -7.31 28.18
C ALA A 20 10.21 -7.08 27.45
N THR A 21 9.10 -7.17 28.18
CA THR A 21 7.78 -6.79 27.69
C THR A 21 7.40 -5.46 28.35
N ALA A 22 7.01 -4.49 27.54
CA ALA A 22 6.43 -3.25 28.03
C ALA A 22 4.91 -3.38 28.03
N SER A 23 4.27 -3.15 29.17
CA SER A 23 2.82 -2.97 29.22
C SER A 23 2.49 -1.60 28.61
N VAL A 24 2.05 -1.59 27.35
CA VAL A 24 1.62 -0.38 26.66
C VAL A 24 0.09 -0.29 26.65
N SER A 25 -0.45 0.90 26.86
CA SER A 25 -1.89 1.16 26.82
C SER A 25 -2.42 1.41 25.41
N LEU A 26 -1.54 1.58 24.41
CA LEU A 26 -1.89 1.75 23.00
C LEU A 26 -1.52 0.47 22.22
N PRO A 27 -2.51 -0.31 21.76
CA PRO A 27 -2.26 -1.44 20.87
C PRO A 27 -1.59 -0.98 19.56
N LEU A 28 -0.71 -1.82 18.99
CA LEU A 28 -0.08 -1.52 17.70
C LEU A 28 -1.10 -1.33 16.57
N SER A 29 -2.23 -2.05 16.61
CA SER A 29 -3.35 -1.90 15.69
C SER A 29 -4.02 -0.52 15.74
N GLU A 30 -3.84 0.21 16.84
CA GLU A 30 -4.37 1.55 17.07
C GLU A 30 -3.30 2.65 16.88
N PHE A 31 -2.04 2.26 16.70
CA PHE A 31 -0.96 3.22 16.47
C PHE A 31 -1.09 3.90 15.10
N ARG A 32 -1.29 5.22 15.12
CA ARG A 32 -1.35 6.08 13.93
C ARG A 32 -0.11 6.99 13.93
N PRO A 33 1.00 6.60 13.27
CA PRO A 33 2.21 7.43 13.27
C PRO A 33 1.90 8.79 12.64
N ARG A 34 2.36 9.86 13.30
CA ARG A 34 2.33 11.21 12.76
C ARG A 34 3.66 11.50 12.09
N SER A 35 3.63 12.03 10.87
CA SER A 35 4.84 12.50 10.21
C SER A 35 5.50 13.59 11.07
N MET A 36 6.79 13.42 11.37
CA MET A 36 7.62 14.44 12.03
C MET A 36 8.50 15.20 11.02
N LEU A 37 8.32 14.95 9.73
CA LEU A 37 9.05 15.65 8.67
C LEU A 37 8.50 17.09 8.57
N VAL A 38 9.35 18.08 8.86
CA VAL A 38 9.06 19.49 8.60
C VAL A 38 9.76 19.88 7.31
N ALA A 39 8.99 20.11 6.26
CA ALA A 39 9.48 20.55 4.96
C ALA A 39 8.49 21.55 4.35
N PRO A 40 8.95 22.49 3.50
CA PRO A 40 8.04 23.31 2.71
C PRO A 40 7.12 22.44 1.86
N GLU A 41 5.82 22.70 1.92
CA GLU A 41 4.81 21.96 1.17
C GLU A 41 4.59 22.59 -0.21
N HIS A 42 4.54 21.74 -1.23
CA HIS A 42 4.23 22.14 -2.61
C HIS A 42 3.18 21.18 -3.16
N LEU A 43 1.95 21.66 -3.35
CA LEU A 43 0.80 20.86 -3.82
C LEU A 43 0.41 21.29 -5.25
N PRO A 44 1.14 20.87 -6.29
CA PRO A 44 0.71 21.13 -7.65
C PRO A 44 -0.60 20.40 -7.93
N GLU A 45 -1.66 21.14 -8.24
CA GLU A 45 -2.98 20.56 -8.54
C GLU A 45 -3.04 19.86 -9.91
N ARG A 46 -2.15 20.26 -10.83
CA ARG A 46 -2.09 19.76 -12.19
C ARG A 46 -0.64 19.54 -12.63
N SER A 47 -0.43 18.49 -13.41
CA SER A 47 0.85 18.18 -14.04
C SER A 47 1.33 19.32 -14.95
N ARG A 48 2.63 19.61 -14.92
CA ARG A 48 3.26 20.57 -15.85
C ARG A 48 3.41 20.01 -17.26
N PHE A 49 3.50 18.69 -17.37
CA PHE A 49 3.75 17.94 -18.60
C PHE A 49 2.78 16.75 -18.68
N PRO A 50 2.55 16.20 -19.90
CA PRO A 50 1.92 14.91 -20.07
C PRO A 50 2.40 13.86 -19.06
N ALA A 51 1.46 13.27 -18.32
CA ALA A 51 1.76 12.32 -17.26
C ALA A 51 0.93 11.03 -17.42
N ILE A 52 1.56 9.89 -17.13
CA ILE A 52 0.90 8.59 -17.03
C ILE A 52 0.96 8.18 -15.56
N ASP A 53 -0.21 7.92 -14.99
CA ASP A 53 -0.30 7.34 -13.66
C ASP A 53 -0.25 5.80 -13.77
N TYR A 54 0.87 5.24 -13.36
CA TYR A 54 1.23 3.86 -13.65
C TYR A 54 0.72 2.84 -12.62
N HIS A 55 0.22 3.27 -11.46
CA HIS A 55 -0.06 2.33 -10.37
C HIS A 55 -1.34 2.69 -9.61
N ASN A 56 -2.45 2.03 -9.97
CA ASN A 56 -3.74 2.20 -9.32
C ASN A 56 -4.49 0.88 -9.13
N HIS A 57 -5.49 0.92 -8.25
CA HIS A 57 -6.49 -0.12 -8.10
C HIS A 57 -7.88 0.50 -8.23
N LEU A 58 -8.53 0.29 -9.37
CA LEU A 58 -9.73 1.02 -9.77
C LEU A 58 -11.01 0.16 -9.76
N ASP A 59 -10.92 -1.11 -9.36
CA ASP A 59 -11.99 -2.11 -9.50
C ASP A 59 -13.36 -1.64 -8.97
N ALA A 60 -13.35 -0.96 -7.83
CA ALA A 60 -14.54 -0.45 -7.15
C ALA A 60 -14.97 0.96 -7.58
N VAL A 61 -14.26 1.58 -8.52
CA VAL A 61 -14.45 2.99 -8.91
C VAL A 61 -15.21 3.09 -10.23
N ASP A 62 -16.02 4.14 -10.39
CA ASP A 62 -16.68 4.46 -11.66
C ASP A 62 -15.67 5.06 -12.66
N PRO A 63 -15.51 4.53 -13.88
CA PRO A 63 -14.54 5.06 -14.85
C PRO A 63 -14.71 6.53 -15.19
N ASN A 64 -15.95 7.04 -15.20
CA ASN A 64 -16.22 8.46 -15.50
C ASN A 64 -15.67 9.38 -14.40
N GLU A 65 -15.75 8.94 -13.14
CA GLU A 65 -15.16 9.66 -12.01
C GLU A 65 -13.63 9.66 -12.09
N VAL A 66 -13.03 8.53 -12.52
CA VAL A 66 -11.58 8.48 -12.75
C VAL A 66 -11.17 9.44 -13.85
N LEU A 67 -11.88 9.48 -14.98
CA LEU A 67 -11.62 10.44 -16.07
C LEU A 67 -11.70 11.89 -15.58
N ARG A 68 -12.72 12.22 -14.76
CA ARG A 68 -12.89 13.56 -14.18
C ARG A 68 -11.67 13.97 -13.35
N VAL A 69 -11.16 13.06 -12.51
CA VAL A 69 -9.97 13.30 -11.68
C VAL A 69 -8.71 13.39 -12.55
N MET A 70 -8.56 12.49 -13.53
CA MET A 70 -7.44 12.51 -14.48
C MET A 70 -7.34 13.86 -15.20
N ASP A 71 -8.46 14.37 -15.71
CA ASP A 71 -8.48 15.65 -16.43
C ASP A 71 -8.17 16.84 -15.51
N ALA A 72 -8.64 16.82 -14.25
CA ALA A 72 -8.31 17.84 -13.25
C ALA A 72 -6.80 17.85 -12.93
N CYS A 73 -6.19 16.67 -12.81
CA CYS A 73 -4.77 16.52 -12.49
C CYS A 73 -3.84 16.59 -13.71
N GLY A 74 -4.37 16.61 -14.93
CA GLY A 74 -3.58 16.59 -16.17
C GLY A 74 -2.92 15.22 -16.46
N ILE A 75 -3.58 14.13 -16.10
CA ILE A 75 -3.13 12.76 -16.35
C ILE A 75 -3.66 12.29 -17.70
N GLU A 76 -2.77 11.97 -18.63
CA GLU A 76 -3.14 11.53 -19.97
C GLU A 76 -3.57 10.07 -20.02
N ARG A 77 -2.95 9.19 -19.23
CA ARG A 77 -3.35 7.78 -19.15
C ARG A 77 -3.18 7.26 -17.73
N ILE A 78 -3.97 6.26 -17.39
CA ILE A 78 -3.89 5.57 -16.12
C ILE A 78 -3.81 4.06 -16.34
N VAL A 79 -3.01 3.38 -15.51
CA VAL A 79 -2.87 1.93 -15.51
C VAL A 79 -3.58 1.37 -14.28
N ASN A 80 -4.63 0.58 -14.51
CA ASN A 80 -5.30 -0.18 -13.46
C ASN A 80 -4.56 -1.50 -13.21
N ILE A 81 -4.33 -1.85 -11.96
CA ILE A 81 -3.93 -3.19 -11.55
C ILE A 81 -5.19 -3.85 -11.00
N THR A 82 -5.89 -4.62 -11.84
CA THR A 82 -7.12 -5.31 -11.43
C THR A 82 -6.82 -6.21 -10.24
N MET A 83 -7.75 -6.40 -9.29
CA MET A 83 -7.61 -7.38 -8.20
C MET A 83 -8.33 -8.70 -8.50
N GLN A 84 -8.69 -8.92 -9.77
CA GLN A 84 -9.45 -10.07 -10.23
C GLN A 84 -8.62 -10.95 -11.17
N THR A 85 -9.08 -12.20 -11.34
CA THR A 85 -8.62 -13.15 -12.37
C THR A 85 -9.79 -13.65 -13.21
N GLY A 86 -9.51 -14.41 -14.27
CA GLY A 86 -10.52 -15.06 -15.12
C GLY A 86 -11.55 -14.08 -15.71
N ASP A 87 -12.80 -14.53 -15.84
CA ASP A 87 -13.87 -13.71 -16.42
C ASP A 87 -14.13 -12.41 -15.66
N ALA A 88 -13.88 -12.38 -14.35
CA ALA A 88 -14.02 -11.17 -13.55
C ALA A 88 -12.99 -10.11 -13.95
N ALA A 89 -11.74 -10.52 -14.21
CA ALA A 89 -10.71 -9.62 -14.73
C ALA A 89 -11.06 -9.10 -16.13
N LEU A 90 -11.56 -9.96 -17.02
CA LEU A 90 -11.96 -9.55 -18.37
C LEU A 90 -13.09 -8.52 -18.32
N ARG A 91 -14.12 -8.73 -17.48
CA ARG A 91 -15.17 -7.74 -17.27
C ARG A 91 -14.64 -6.41 -16.72
N MET A 92 -13.62 -6.45 -15.88
CA MET A 92 -12.99 -5.24 -15.35
C MET A 92 -12.24 -4.47 -16.44
N ILE A 93 -11.47 -5.17 -17.27
CA ILE A 93 -10.79 -4.59 -18.44
C ILE A 93 -11.81 -3.93 -19.36
N ASP A 94 -12.90 -4.66 -19.69
CA ASP A 94 -13.97 -4.15 -20.56
C ASP A 94 -14.66 -2.91 -19.99
N LYS A 95 -14.89 -2.87 -18.66
CA LYS A 95 -15.53 -1.73 -17.99
C LYS A 95 -14.76 -0.43 -18.25
N PHE A 96 -13.44 -0.45 -18.09
CA PHE A 96 -12.60 0.74 -18.32
C PHE A 96 -12.35 1.00 -19.81
N HIS A 97 -12.19 -0.06 -20.60
CA HIS A 97 -11.99 0.06 -22.05
C HIS A 97 -13.20 0.67 -22.75
N LYS A 98 -14.43 0.32 -22.32
CA LYS A 98 -15.67 0.92 -22.84
C LYS A 98 -15.83 2.40 -22.50
N ALA A 99 -15.25 2.84 -21.38
CA ALA A 99 -15.35 4.23 -20.96
C ALA A 99 -14.45 5.13 -21.82
N GLU A 100 -13.17 4.78 -21.97
CA GLU A 100 -12.28 5.47 -22.92
C GLU A 100 -11.00 4.67 -23.22
N PRO A 101 -10.92 3.94 -24.35
CA PRO A 101 -9.87 2.96 -24.59
C PRO A 101 -8.46 3.56 -24.72
N ALA A 102 -8.35 4.83 -25.11
CA ALA A 102 -7.07 5.52 -25.22
C ALA A 102 -6.49 5.98 -23.87
N ARG A 103 -7.33 6.04 -22.83
CA ARG A 103 -6.99 6.61 -21.51
C ARG A 103 -6.72 5.54 -20.45
N PHE A 104 -7.17 4.30 -20.67
CA PHE A 104 -7.04 3.21 -19.70
C PHE A 104 -6.23 2.03 -20.23
N SER A 105 -5.26 1.59 -19.44
CA SER A 105 -4.57 0.30 -19.59
C SER A 105 -4.79 -0.55 -18.33
N THR A 106 -4.64 -1.88 -18.43
CA THR A 106 -4.77 -2.77 -17.26
C THR A 106 -3.63 -3.78 -17.19
N ILE A 107 -3.02 -3.91 -16.01
CA ILE A 107 -2.18 -5.05 -15.62
C ILE A 107 -3.10 -6.11 -15.03
N ALA A 108 -3.12 -7.30 -15.62
CA ALA A 108 -3.94 -8.42 -15.19
C ALA A 108 -3.15 -9.45 -14.37
N TRP A 109 -3.85 -10.18 -13.52
CA TRP A 109 -3.31 -11.35 -12.82
C TRP A 109 -3.63 -12.64 -13.59
N MET A 110 -2.76 -13.62 -13.42
CA MET A 110 -2.98 -14.99 -13.90
C MET A 110 -3.65 -15.81 -12.81
N ASP A 111 -4.62 -16.63 -13.20
CA ASP A 111 -5.17 -17.67 -12.33
C ASP A 111 -4.29 -18.92 -12.44
N TRP A 112 -3.84 -19.42 -11.29
CA TRP A 112 -2.99 -20.60 -11.16
C TRP A 112 -3.69 -21.76 -10.44
N SER A 113 -4.99 -21.66 -10.16
CA SER A 113 -5.75 -22.65 -9.38
C SER A 113 -5.82 -24.06 -9.99
N GLY A 114 -5.51 -24.20 -11.27
CA GLY A 114 -5.46 -25.48 -11.99
C GLY A 114 -4.05 -26.07 -12.17
N LEU A 115 -3.02 -25.49 -11.55
CA LEU A 115 -1.65 -26.04 -11.51
C LEU A 115 -1.39 -26.82 -10.21
#